data_AF-A0A925RU53-F1
#
_entry.id   AF-A0A925RU53-F1
#
_cell.length_a   1.000
_cell.length_b   1.000
_cell.length_c   1.000
_cell.angle_alpha   90.00
_cell.angle_beta   90.00
_cell.angle_gamma   90.00
#
_symmetry.space_group_name_H-M   'P 1'
#
loop_
_entity.id
_entity.type
_entity.pdbx_description
1 polymer ?
#
loop_
_entity_poly.entity_id
_entity_poly.type
_entity_poly.pdbx_seq_one_letter_code
_entity_poly.pdbx_strand_id
1 'polypeptide(L)'
;MRNFFLLTLMLFCGATAAQTPVASMDSFPQDTLAIATPDARMHRFKIWIADNDTRRMQGLMFVKALPSDQGMLFIYPSARPIAMWMKNTFISLDMLFIKADGRVARVAASTKPHSLQTIEAGESVLAVLELPAGTAKRLNIARGALVMHAAFDKAKAAR
;
A
#
# COMPACT_ATOMS: atom_id res chain seq x y z
N MET A 1 -21.71 68.05 11.01
CA MET A 1 -21.12 67.30 9.87
C MET A 1 -20.77 65.91 10.39
N ARG A 2 -21.51 64.87 9.98
CA ARG A 2 -21.46 63.54 10.59
C ARG A 2 -20.66 62.60 9.68
N ASN A 3 -19.47 62.20 10.13
CA ASN A 3 -18.55 61.32 9.41
C ASN A 3 -19.18 59.94 9.18
N PHE A 4 -19.17 59.50 7.92
CA PHE A 4 -19.51 58.15 7.49
C PHE A 4 -18.28 57.25 7.64
N PHE A 5 -18.31 56.27 8.53
CA PHE A 5 -17.29 55.23 8.63
C PHE A 5 -17.77 54.04 7.78
N LEU A 6 -17.13 53.79 6.64
CA LEU A 6 -17.35 52.59 5.83
C LEU A 6 -16.66 51.41 6.52
N LEU A 7 -17.45 50.44 6.98
CA LEU A 7 -16.95 49.16 7.48
C LEU A 7 -16.96 48.15 6.33
N THR A 8 -15.82 47.97 5.66
CA THR A 8 -15.65 46.90 4.67
C THR A 8 -15.37 45.59 5.39
N LEU A 9 -16.40 44.74 5.50
CA LEU A 9 -16.29 43.39 6.05
C LEU A 9 -15.54 42.50 5.03
N MET A 10 -14.23 42.29 5.22
CA MET A 10 -13.50 41.24 4.52
C MET A 10 -13.99 39.87 5.02
N LEU A 11 -14.78 39.17 4.21
CA LEU A 11 -15.06 37.75 4.41
C LEU A 11 -13.76 36.96 4.18
N PHE A 12 -13.10 36.56 5.27
CA PHE A 12 -12.12 35.49 5.24
C PHE A 12 -12.84 34.15 5.02
N CYS A 13 -12.91 33.70 3.78
CA CYS A 13 -13.31 32.35 3.43
C CYS A 13 -12.18 31.40 3.85
N GLY A 14 -12.24 30.90 5.09
CA GLY A 14 -11.31 29.87 5.57
C GLY A 14 -11.60 28.55 4.88
N ALA A 15 -10.77 28.19 3.89
CA ALA A 15 -10.78 26.85 3.32
C ALA A 15 -10.23 25.86 4.34
N THR A 16 -11.11 25.23 5.11
CA THR A 16 -10.75 24.13 6.00
C THR A 16 -10.33 22.94 5.13
N ALA A 17 -9.06 22.56 5.15
CA ALA A 17 -8.58 21.36 4.48
C ALA A 17 -9.28 20.13 5.11
N ALA A 18 -10.22 19.53 4.40
CA ALA A 18 -10.92 18.33 4.84
C ALA A 18 -9.91 17.18 4.97
N GLN A 19 -9.65 16.73 6.19
CA GLN A 19 -8.89 15.52 6.43
C GLN A 19 -9.74 14.32 5.99
N THR A 20 -9.23 13.51 5.06
CA THR A 20 -9.93 12.29 4.64
C THR A 20 -10.05 11.36 5.86
N PRO A 21 -11.26 10.93 6.25
CA PRO A 21 -11.42 10.06 7.40
C PRO A 21 -10.70 8.72 7.16
N VAL A 22 -9.93 8.29 8.16
CA VAL A 22 -9.26 6.98 8.18
C VAL A 22 -10.31 5.93 8.51
N ALA A 23 -10.53 4.97 7.61
CA ALA A 23 -11.43 3.86 7.84
C ALA A 23 -10.81 2.82 8.79
N SER A 24 -11.64 2.11 9.55
CA SER A 24 -11.15 0.96 10.35
C SER A 24 -10.59 -0.12 9.43
N MET A 25 -9.50 -0.78 9.83
CA MET A 25 -8.94 -1.94 9.14
C MET A 25 -9.96 -3.08 8.96
N ASP A 26 -10.94 -3.19 9.85
CA ASP A 26 -12.00 -4.22 9.76
C ASP A 26 -12.94 -4.01 8.57
N SER A 27 -12.94 -2.82 7.97
CA SER A 27 -13.73 -2.49 6.76
C SER A 27 -13.04 -2.87 5.45
N PHE A 28 -11.77 -3.29 5.51
CA PHE A 28 -11.04 -3.75 4.34
C PHE A 28 -11.41 -5.21 4.07
N PRO A 29 -11.52 -5.64 2.80
CA PRO A 29 -11.74 -7.04 2.48
C PRO A 29 -10.52 -7.83 2.95
N GLN A 30 -10.75 -9.06 3.39
CA GLN A 30 -9.71 -9.94 3.90
C GLN A 30 -9.65 -11.20 3.06
N ASP A 31 -8.45 -11.72 2.87
CA ASP A 31 -8.21 -13.00 2.20
C ASP A 31 -6.90 -13.63 2.72
N THR A 32 -6.49 -14.70 2.09
CA THR A 32 -5.19 -15.33 2.27
C THR A 32 -4.42 -15.33 0.96
N LEU A 33 -3.10 -15.20 1.05
CA LEU A 33 -2.21 -15.42 -0.09
C LEU A 33 -1.11 -16.40 0.28
N ALA A 34 -0.47 -16.97 -0.74
CA ALA A 34 0.72 -17.77 -0.58
C ALA A 34 1.88 -17.21 -1.41
N ILE A 35 3.11 -17.36 -0.92
CA ILE A 35 4.33 -16.99 -1.63
C ILE A 35 5.19 -18.25 -1.77
N ALA A 36 5.51 -18.60 -3.01
CA ALA A 36 6.53 -19.59 -3.35
C ALA A 36 7.87 -18.89 -3.53
N THR A 37 8.85 -19.24 -2.70
CA THR A 37 10.21 -18.69 -2.74
C THR A 37 11.07 -19.41 -3.78
N PRO A 38 12.24 -18.86 -4.18
CA PRO A 38 13.13 -19.50 -5.15
C PRO A 38 13.61 -20.90 -4.75
N ASP A 39 13.67 -21.20 -3.44
CA ASP A 39 14.00 -22.52 -2.89
C ASP A 39 12.76 -23.42 -2.68
N ALA A 40 11.67 -23.11 -3.39
CA ALA A 40 10.41 -23.87 -3.41
C ALA A 40 9.70 -24.01 -2.05
N ARG A 41 10.00 -23.14 -1.08
CA ARG A 41 9.21 -23.07 0.16
C ARG A 41 7.95 -22.26 -0.05
N MET A 42 6.90 -22.66 0.65
CA MET A 42 5.59 -22.01 0.62
C MET A 42 5.32 -21.32 1.94
N HIS A 43 5.02 -20.01 1.88
CA HIS A 43 4.65 -19.21 3.04
C HIS A 43 3.26 -18.62 2.85
N ARG A 44 2.40 -18.73 3.86
CA ARG A 44 1.02 -18.21 3.82
C ARG A 44 0.91 -16.97 4.69
N PHE A 45 0.10 -16.02 4.23
CA PHE A 45 -0.21 -14.79 4.93
C PHE A 45 -1.70 -14.53 4.91
N LYS A 46 -2.24 -14.04 6.01
CA LYS A 46 -3.55 -13.38 6.03
C LYS A 46 -3.35 -11.95 5.55
N ILE A 47 -4.26 -11.45 4.73
CA ILE A 47 -4.10 -10.12 4.16
C ILE A 47 -5.37 -9.29 4.26
N TRP A 48 -5.18 -8.00 4.44
CA TRP A 48 -6.18 -7.00 4.05
C TRP A 48 -5.95 -6.59 2.60
N ILE A 49 -7.02 -6.24 1.90
CA ILE A 49 -6.98 -5.88 0.47
C ILE A 49 -7.28 -4.39 0.30
N ALA A 50 -6.38 -3.69 -0.40
CA ALA A 50 -6.57 -2.33 -0.85
C ALA A 50 -6.78 -2.28 -2.38
N ASP A 51 -8.03 -2.46 -2.81
CA ASP A 51 -8.49 -2.60 -4.19
C ASP A 51 -9.15 -1.34 -4.79
N ASN A 52 -9.38 -0.30 -3.99
CA ASN A 52 -9.90 1.01 -4.42
C ASN A 52 -8.99 2.16 -3.99
N ASP A 53 -9.20 3.36 -4.55
CA ASP A 53 -8.31 4.51 -4.32
C ASP A 53 -8.26 4.92 -2.84
N THR A 54 -9.40 4.95 -2.15
CA THR A 54 -9.47 5.30 -0.73
C THR A 54 -8.65 4.32 0.13
N ARG A 55 -8.84 3.01 -0.06
CA ARG A 55 -8.10 1.97 0.66
C ARG A 55 -6.61 2.00 0.33
N ARG A 56 -6.24 2.22 -0.93
CA ARG A 56 -4.83 2.33 -1.34
C ARG A 56 -4.14 3.58 -0.79
N MET A 57 -4.82 4.72 -0.77
CA MET A 57 -4.27 5.95 -0.19
C MET A 57 -4.04 5.83 1.31
N GLN A 58 -4.95 5.14 2.01
CA GLN A 58 -4.82 4.91 3.44
C GLN A 58 -3.74 3.87 3.76
N GLY A 59 -3.74 2.72 3.10
CA GLY A 59 -2.81 1.63 3.41
C GLY A 59 -2.78 1.27 4.90
N LEU A 60 -1.58 1.07 5.44
CA LEU A 60 -1.33 0.80 6.86
C LEU A 60 -1.10 2.06 7.71
N MET A 61 -1.58 3.23 7.27
CA MET A 61 -1.50 4.46 8.08
C MET A 61 -2.07 4.23 9.49
N PHE A 62 -1.37 4.76 10.48
CA PHE A 62 -1.74 4.73 11.90
C PHE A 62 -1.78 3.33 12.56
N VAL A 63 -1.49 2.25 11.81
CA VAL A 63 -1.35 0.90 12.36
C VAL A 63 -0.08 0.82 13.21
N LYS A 64 -0.23 0.43 14.49
CA LYS A 64 0.87 0.40 15.47
C LYS A 64 1.62 -0.92 15.51
N ALA A 65 1.00 -2.02 15.08
CA ALA A 65 1.60 -3.34 15.06
C ALA A 65 0.98 -4.17 13.93
N LEU A 66 1.80 -5.00 13.28
CA LEU A 66 1.39 -5.93 12.24
C LEU A 66 1.99 -7.31 12.56
N PRO A 67 1.17 -8.35 12.81
CA PRO A 67 1.66 -9.70 13.06
C PRO A 67 2.50 -10.26 11.91
N SER A 68 3.43 -11.16 12.22
CA SER A 68 4.41 -11.69 11.25
C SER A 68 3.82 -12.54 10.12
N ASP A 69 2.58 -13.02 10.30
CA ASP A 69 1.80 -13.80 9.34
C ASP A 69 0.74 -12.95 8.62
N GLN A 70 0.81 -11.63 8.74
CA GLN A 70 -0.16 -10.69 8.18
C GLN A 70 0.49 -9.66 7.24
N GLY A 71 -0.33 -9.12 6.34
CA GLY A 71 0.10 -8.10 5.39
C GLY A 71 -1.05 -7.34 4.76
N MET A 72 -0.73 -6.42 3.86
CA MET A 72 -1.72 -5.73 3.04
C MET A 72 -1.37 -5.86 1.55
N LEU A 73 -2.34 -6.30 0.76
CA LEU A 73 -2.21 -6.42 -0.69
C LEU A 73 -2.93 -5.25 -1.39
N PHE A 74 -2.15 -4.38 -2.01
CA PHE A 74 -2.63 -3.28 -2.85
C PHE A 74 -2.81 -3.81 -4.26
N ILE A 75 -4.02 -3.74 -4.80
CA ILE A 75 -4.35 -4.22 -6.16
C ILE A 75 -4.76 -3.02 -7.00
N TYR A 76 -4.19 -2.89 -8.19
CA TYR A 76 -4.51 -1.82 -9.13
C TYR A 76 -5.37 -2.35 -10.30
N PRO A 77 -6.17 -1.49 -10.95
CA PRO A 77 -7.02 -1.92 -12.06
C PRO A 77 -6.26 -2.47 -13.27
N SER A 78 -5.02 -2.02 -13.48
CA SER A 78 -4.15 -2.45 -14.56
C SER A 78 -2.68 -2.33 -14.16
N ALA A 79 -1.82 -3.08 -14.85
CA ALA A 79 -0.39 -3.02 -14.63
C ALA A 79 0.17 -1.67 -15.07
N ARG A 80 0.90 -1.00 -14.18
CA ARG A 80 1.44 0.36 -14.39
C ARG A 80 2.65 0.62 -13.50
N PRO A 81 3.44 1.69 -13.75
CA PRO A 81 4.39 2.18 -12.77
C PRO A 81 3.67 2.53 -11.46
N ILE A 82 4.11 1.92 -10.36
CA ILE A 82 3.56 2.14 -9.02
C ILE A 82 4.65 2.70 -8.12
N ALA A 83 4.25 3.65 -7.29
CA ALA A 83 5.06 4.34 -6.30
C ALA A 83 4.32 4.29 -4.96
N MET A 84 5.05 3.99 -3.89
CA MET A 84 4.55 3.93 -2.52
C MET A 84 5.30 4.93 -1.64
N TRP A 85 4.77 5.20 -0.44
CA TRP A 85 5.43 6.02 0.58
C TRP A 85 5.09 5.48 1.97
N MET A 86 5.64 6.09 3.02
CA MET A 86 5.40 5.71 4.42
C MET A 86 4.70 6.84 5.20
N LYS A 87 3.97 7.72 4.51
CA LYS A 87 3.22 8.83 5.13
C LYS A 87 2.30 8.26 6.20
N ASN A 88 2.43 8.75 7.43
CA ASN A 88 1.64 8.32 8.61
C ASN A 88 1.71 6.82 8.95
N THR A 89 2.68 6.07 8.43
CA THR A 89 2.90 4.66 8.75
C THR A 89 3.94 4.52 9.84
N PHE A 90 3.56 3.92 10.98
CA PHE A 90 4.40 3.82 12.19
C PHE A 90 5.35 2.61 12.20
N ILE A 91 4.93 1.54 11.53
CA ILE A 91 5.69 0.29 11.44
C ILE A 91 6.60 0.31 10.21
N SER A 92 7.81 -0.23 10.33
CA SER A 92 8.69 -0.46 9.18
C SER A 92 8.19 -1.68 8.39
N LEU A 93 8.24 -1.61 7.06
CA LEU A 93 7.67 -2.61 6.17
C LEU A 93 8.70 -3.10 5.15
N ASP A 94 8.48 -4.30 4.63
CA ASP A 94 9.02 -4.73 3.34
C ASP A 94 7.90 -4.58 2.29
N MET A 95 8.20 -3.98 1.14
CA MET A 95 7.28 -3.82 0.01
C MET A 95 7.69 -4.72 -1.15
N LEU A 96 6.81 -5.65 -1.52
CA LEU A 96 7.00 -6.55 -2.65
C LEU A 96 6.17 -6.01 -3.82
N PHE A 97 6.83 -5.50 -4.86
CA PHE A 97 6.18 -5.06 -6.09
C PHE A 97 5.95 -6.27 -7.01
N ILE A 98 4.72 -6.52 -7.41
CA ILE A 98 4.28 -7.78 -8.00
C ILE A 98 3.68 -7.54 -9.38
N LYS A 99 4.20 -8.25 -10.38
CA LYS A 99 3.71 -8.20 -11.76
C LYS A 99 2.33 -8.84 -11.88
N ALA A 100 1.68 -8.61 -13.03
CA ALA A 100 0.36 -9.18 -13.32
C ALA A 100 0.33 -10.72 -13.29
N ASP A 101 1.46 -11.38 -13.56
CA ASP A 101 1.62 -12.84 -13.49
C ASP A 101 1.92 -13.37 -12.08
N GLY A 102 1.81 -12.54 -11.05
CA GLY A 102 2.07 -12.89 -9.65
C GLY A 102 3.55 -12.92 -9.27
N ARG A 103 4.50 -12.71 -10.20
CA ARG A 103 5.93 -12.73 -9.87
C ARG A 103 6.39 -11.41 -9.25
N VAL A 104 7.19 -11.50 -8.19
CA VAL A 104 7.85 -10.35 -7.57
C VAL A 104 8.86 -9.73 -8.54
N ALA A 105 8.65 -8.47 -8.91
CA ALA A 105 9.58 -7.65 -9.69
C ALA A 105 10.68 -7.07 -8.80
N ARG A 106 10.32 -6.52 -7.64
CA ARG A 106 11.24 -5.83 -6.74
C ARG A 106 10.81 -6.00 -5.29
N VAL A 107 11.79 -6.07 -4.40
CA VAL A 107 11.59 -5.96 -2.96
C VAL A 107 12.26 -4.67 -2.49
N ALA A 108 11.51 -3.78 -1.86
CA ALA A 108 12.06 -2.67 -1.08
C ALA A 108 11.97 -3.06 0.40
N ALA A 109 13.10 -3.42 0.99
CA ALA A 109 13.15 -3.91 2.36
C ALA A 109 13.32 -2.76 3.36
N SER A 110 12.80 -2.95 4.58
CA SER A 110 13.05 -2.08 5.74
C SER A 110 12.78 -0.60 5.47
N THR A 111 11.57 -0.30 5.00
CA THR A 111 11.14 1.07 4.72
C THR A 111 11.17 1.94 5.98
N LYS A 112 11.41 3.24 5.80
CA LYS A 112 11.52 4.19 6.91
C LYS A 112 10.13 4.71 7.32
N PRO A 113 9.66 4.46 8.56
CA PRO A 113 8.42 5.03 9.07
C PRO A 113 8.32 6.55 8.85
N HIS A 114 7.11 7.05 8.58
CA HIS A 114 6.81 8.46 8.29
C HIS A 114 7.47 9.08 7.05
N SER A 115 8.31 8.35 6.31
CA SER A 115 9.00 8.91 5.15
C SER A 115 8.02 9.25 4.02
N LEU A 116 8.20 10.43 3.43
CA LEU A 116 7.50 10.86 2.21
C LEU A 116 8.31 10.59 0.93
N GLN A 117 9.49 10.00 1.05
CA GLN A 117 10.26 9.59 -0.12
C GLN A 117 9.50 8.50 -0.88
N THR A 118 9.40 8.70 -2.19
CA THR A 118 8.75 7.75 -3.08
C THR A 118 9.59 6.48 -3.22
N ILE A 119 8.92 5.33 -3.12
CA ILE A 119 9.50 4.00 -3.33
C ILE A 119 8.86 3.44 -4.59
N GLU A 120 9.62 3.41 -5.67
CA GLU A 120 9.12 3.02 -6.99
C GLU A 120 9.31 1.53 -7.27
N ALA A 121 8.40 0.96 -8.05
CA ALA A 121 8.53 -0.41 -8.54
C ALA A 121 9.73 -0.59 -9.48
N GLY A 122 10.07 0.45 -10.25
CA GLY A 122 11.08 0.42 -11.31
C GLY A 122 10.61 -0.19 -12.64
N GLU A 123 9.44 -0.80 -12.66
CA GLU A 123 8.78 -1.34 -13.85
C GLU A 123 7.25 -1.39 -13.65
N SER A 124 6.49 -1.71 -14.71
CA SER A 124 5.04 -1.86 -14.60
C SER A 124 4.65 -3.10 -13.80
N VAL A 125 3.86 -2.89 -12.74
CA VAL A 125 3.39 -3.93 -11.81
C VAL A 125 1.89 -3.79 -11.58
N LEU A 126 1.24 -4.88 -11.15
CA LEU A 126 -0.21 -4.91 -10.90
C LEU A 126 -0.53 -4.66 -9.41
N ALA A 127 0.36 -5.07 -8.52
CA ALA A 127 0.11 -5.08 -7.10
C ALA A 127 1.36 -4.78 -6.28
N VAL A 128 1.15 -4.41 -5.01
CA VAL A 128 2.19 -4.30 -3.99
C VAL A 128 1.72 -5.06 -2.75
N LEU A 129 2.58 -5.90 -2.18
CA LEU A 129 2.33 -6.54 -0.88
C LEU A 129 3.22 -5.91 0.18
N GLU A 130 2.62 -5.36 1.23
CA GLU A 130 3.31 -4.88 2.42
C GLU A 130 3.32 -5.96 3.51
N LEU A 131 4.51 -6.23 4.05
CA LEU A 131 4.75 -7.17 5.16
C LEU A 131 5.60 -6.48 6.24
N PRO A 132 5.62 -6.97 7.49
CA PRO A 132 6.54 -6.46 8.52
C PRO A 132 8.00 -6.50 8.04
N ALA A 133 8.76 -5.44 8.29
CA ALA A 133 10.15 -5.34 7.85
C ALA A 133 11.00 -6.55 8.25
N GLY A 134 11.89 -6.96 7.35
CA GLY A 134 12.77 -8.12 7.53
C GLY A 134 12.13 -9.46 7.19
N THR A 135 10.83 -9.50 6.88
CA THR A 135 10.13 -10.72 6.45
C THR A 135 10.71 -11.27 5.16
N ALA A 136 11.01 -10.42 4.18
CA ALA A 136 11.58 -10.85 2.91
C ALA A 136 12.94 -11.55 3.11
N LYS A 137 13.81 -10.97 3.93
CA LYS A 137 15.11 -11.57 4.28
C LYS A 137 14.93 -12.89 5.04
N ARG A 138 14.08 -12.90 6.06
CA ARG A 138 13.83 -14.08 6.93
C ARG A 138 13.31 -15.28 6.15
N LEU A 139 12.48 -15.04 5.15
CA LEU A 139 11.81 -16.09 4.37
C LEU A 139 12.42 -16.28 2.98
N ASN A 140 13.57 -15.67 2.68
CA ASN A 140 14.20 -15.75 1.36
C ASN A 140 13.26 -15.35 0.20
N ILE A 141 12.43 -14.34 0.41
CA ILE A 141 11.56 -13.77 -0.63
C ILE A 141 12.37 -12.74 -1.42
N ALA A 142 12.53 -12.98 -2.71
CA ALA A 142 13.31 -12.15 -3.62
C ALA A 142 12.61 -11.98 -4.97
N ARG A 143 13.21 -11.18 -5.87
CA ARG A 143 12.75 -11.07 -7.27
C ARG A 143 12.58 -12.46 -7.87
N GLY A 144 11.46 -12.67 -8.57
CA GLY A 144 11.11 -13.94 -9.19
C GLY A 144 10.25 -14.89 -8.33
N ALA A 145 10.17 -14.67 -7.00
CA ALA A 145 9.22 -15.38 -6.14
C ALA A 145 7.79 -15.22 -6.66
N LEU A 146 6.96 -16.26 -6.49
CA LEU A 146 5.60 -16.30 -7.01
C LEU A 146 4.59 -16.05 -5.90
N VAL A 147 3.80 -14.99 -6.04
CA VAL A 147 2.66 -14.70 -5.18
C VAL A 147 1.40 -15.30 -5.81
N MET A 148 0.70 -16.13 -5.06
CA MET A 148 -0.50 -16.85 -5.47
C MET A 148 -1.71 -16.25 -4.77
N HIS A 149 -2.62 -15.68 -5.56
CA HIS A 149 -3.86 -15.05 -5.14
C HIS A 149 -4.75 -14.83 -6.36
N ALA A 150 -6.09 -14.83 -6.20
CA ALA A 150 -7.05 -14.74 -7.30
C ALA A 150 -6.90 -13.47 -8.17
N ALA A 151 -6.27 -12.42 -7.63
CA ALA A 151 -5.94 -11.20 -8.37
C ALA A 151 -5.00 -11.43 -9.58
N PHE A 152 -4.15 -12.46 -9.52
CA PHE A 152 -3.16 -12.75 -10.57
C PHE A 152 -3.66 -13.74 -11.62
N ASP A 153 -4.69 -14.53 -11.29
CA ASP A 153 -5.29 -15.49 -12.23
C ASP A 153 -6.06 -14.77 -13.35
N LYS A 154 -6.79 -13.70 -13.01
CA LYS A 154 -7.53 -12.90 -13.99
C LYS A 154 -6.63 -12.18 -14.98
N ALA A 155 -5.47 -11.72 -14.54
CA ALA A 155 -4.49 -11.05 -15.39
C ALA A 155 -3.84 -11.99 -16.42
N LYS A 156 -3.84 -13.29 -16.15
CA LYS A 156 -3.35 -14.33 -17.07
C LYS A 156 -4.38 -14.66 -18.16
N ALA A 157 -5.67 -14.52 -17.86
CA ALA A 157 -6.77 -14.79 -18.79
C ALA A 157 -7.08 -13.63 -19.77
N ALA A 158 -6.56 -12.43 -19.51
CA ALA A 158 -6.71 -11.26 -20.38
C ALA A 158 -5.55 -11.09 -21.39
N ARG A 159 -4.69 -12.11 -21.53
CA ARG A 159 -3.61 -12.20 -22.52
C ARG A 159 -3.91 -13.34 -23.48
#